data_AF-A0A4R6WLA2-F1
#
_entry.id   AF-A0A4R6WLA2-F1
#
_cell.length_a   1.000
_cell.length_b   1.000
_cell.length_c   1.000
_cell.angle_alpha   90.00
_cell.angle_beta   90.00
_cell.angle_gamma   90.00
#
_symmetry.space_group_name_H-M   'P 1'
#
loop_
_entity.id
_entity.type
_entity.pdbx_description
1 polymer ?
#
loop_
_entity_poly.entity_id
_entity_poly.type
_entity_poly.pdbx_seq_one_letter_code
_entity_poly.pdbx_strand_id
1 'polypeptide(L)'
;MITHTIYGPLPNLNLTYDELKVLVAELLSNCSTFDFIPFINALSEHVKVNKTGIEIDKDTVYTGGLSQTDTSRVREIIWDFIVDRYITLGGNGHDTWPTLTITERGKAYFGFR
;
A
#
# COMPACT_ATOMS: atom_id res chain seq x y z
N MET A 1 -20.56 13.89 21.29
CA MET A 1 -19.75 12.69 21.02
C MET A 1 -18.30 13.15 21.09
N ILE A 2 -17.48 12.60 22.00
CA ILE A 2 -16.09 13.06 22.18
C ILE A 2 -15.22 12.22 21.24
N THR A 3 -14.81 12.80 20.12
CA THR A 3 -13.84 12.18 19.22
C THR A 3 -12.44 12.37 19.80
N HIS A 4 -11.72 11.26 20.02
CA HIS A 4 -10.32 11.27 20.40
C HIS A 4 -9.45 11.26 19.14
N THR A 5 -8.79 12.37 18.87
CA THR A 5 -7.82 12.45 17.76
C THR A 5 -6.47 11.95 18.24
N ILE A 6 -5.98 10.87 17.63
CA ILE A 6 -4.64 10.36 17.83
C ILE A 6 -3.74 10.90 16.72
N TYR A 7 -2.72 11.66 17.13
CA TYR A 7 -1.64 12.12 16.27
C TYR A 7 -0.56 11.06 16.20
N GLY A 8 -0.71 10.12 15.27
CA GLY A 8 0.19 8.99 15.14
C GLY A 8 -0.25 8.02 14.04
N PRO A 9 0.59 7.01 13.76
CA PRO A 9 0.25 5.99 12.79
C PRO A 9 -0.98 5.20 13.21
N LEU A 10 -1.61 4.54 12.24
CA LEU A 10 -2.63 3.54 12.46
C LEU A 10 -2.13 2.40 13.37
N PRO A 11 -3.03 1.75 14.12
CA PRO A 11 -2.70 0.48 14.74
C PRO A 11 -2.32 -0.54 13.67
N ASN A 12 -1.62 -1.60 14.07
CA ASN A 12 -1.21 -2.65 13.13
C ASN A 12 -2.44 -3.26 12.46
N LEU A 13 -2.33 -3.52 11.16
CA LEU A 13 -3.40 -4.16 10.42
C LEU A 13 -3.55 -5.62 10.86
N ASN A 14 -4.77 -6.00 11.24
CA ASN A 14 -5.18 -7.38 11.47
C ASN A 14 -5.47 -8.07 10.13
N LEU A 15 -4.44 -8.17 9.29
CA LEU A 15 -4.46 -8.86 8.00
C LEU A 15 -3.30 -9.85 7.98
N THR A 16 -3.53 -11.01 7.38
CA THR A 16 -2.46 -11.95 7.01
C THR A 16 -1.59 -11.36 5.89
N TYR A 17 -0.44 -11.98 5.62
CA TYR A 17 0.41 -11.58 4.50
C TYR A 17 -0.35 -11.65 3.16
N ASP A 18 -1.09 -12.73 2.91
CA ASP A 18 -1.82 -12.92 1.65
C ASP A 18 -2.96 -11.91 1.48
N GLU A 19 -3.71 -11.59 2.54
CA GLU A 19 -4.76 -10.57 2.49
C GLU A 19 -4.16 -9.18 2.21
N LEU A 20 -3.04 -8.85 2.85
CA LEU A 20 -2.33 -7.60 2.58
C LEU A 20 -1.80 -7.56 1.14
N LYS A 21 -1.29 -8.69 0.63
CA LYS A 21 -0.80 -8.82 -0.75
C LYS A 21 -1.91 -8.60 -1.78
N VAL A 22 -3.11 -9.13 -1.53
CA VAL A 22 -4.30 -8.88 -2.36
C VAL A 22 -4.63 -7.39 -2.36
N LEU A 23 -4.69 -6.76 -1.19
CA LEU A 23 -4.99 -5.33 -1.09
C LEU A 23 -3.94 -4.46 -1.82
N VAL A 24 -2.66 -4.77 -1.67
CA VAL A 24 -1.57 -4.09 -2.41
C VAL A 24 -1.77 -4.27 -3.91
N ALA A 25 -2.06 -5.49 -4.38
CA ALA A 25 -2.31 -5.77 -5.79
C ALA A 25 -3.51 -5.00 -6.35
N GLU A 26 -4.60 -4.90 -5.59
CA GLU A 26 -5.79 -4.12 -5.96
C GLU A 26 -5.49 -2.63 -6.15
N LEU A 27 -4.66 -2.04 -5.29
CA LEU A 27 -4.26 -0.64 -5.49
C LEU A 27 -3.33 -0.49 -6.71
N LEU A 28 -2.41 -1.42 -6.90
CA LEU A 28 -1.48 -1.41 -8.04
C LEU A 28 -2.18 -1.60 -9.40
N SER A 29 -3.40 -2.18 -9.43
CA SER A 29 -4.18 -2.32 -10.67
C SER A 29 -4.52 -0.98 -11.33
N ASN A 30 -4.36 0.14 -10.61
CA ASN A 30 -4.65 1.49 -11.08
C ASN A 30 -3.39 2.36 -11.25
N CYS A 31 -2.18 1.79 -11.12
CA CYS A 31 -0.91 2.52 -11.18
C CYS A 31 0.05 2.00 -12.26
N SER A 32 0.47 2.83 -13.22
CA SER A 32 1.51 2.43 -14.19
C SER A 32 2.92 2.61 -13.61
N THR A 33 3.16 3.76 -13.00
CA THR A 33 4.41 4.16 -12.35
C THR A 33 4.08 4.81 -11.01
N PHE A 34 4.84 4.51 -9.96
CA PHE A 34 4.59 5.03 -8.62
C PHE A 34 5.88 5.11 -7.79
N ASP A 35 5.87 6.00 -6.80
CA ASP A 35 6.88 6.04 -5.75
C ASP A 35 6.34 5.38 -4.48
N PHE A 36 7.22 4.73 -3.72
CA PHE A 36 6.82 3.95 -2.55
C PHE A 36 6.08 4.78 -1.49
N ILE A 37 6.56 5.98 -1.15
CA ILE A 37 5.94 6.80 -0.09
C ILE A 37 4.54 7.29 -0.48
N PRO A 38 4.32 7.90 -1.66
CA PRO A 38 2.97 8.20 -2.14
C PRO A 38 2.04 6.97 -2.17
N PHE A 39 2.56 5.81 -2.59
CA PHE A 39 1.78 4.56 -2.60
C PHE A 39 1.35 4.14 -1.19
N ILE A 40 2.26 4.16 -0.20
CA ILE A 40 1.95 3.86 1.20
C ILE A 40 0.88 4.81 1.75
N ASN A 41 0.94 6.10 1.40
CA ASN A 41 -0.07 7.06 1.81
C ASN A 41 -1.45 6.74 1.19
N ALA A 42 -1.50 6.39 -0.09
CA ALA A 42 -2.73 5.98 -0.76
C ALA A 42 -3.31 4.68 -0.15
N LEU A 43 -2.46 3.71 0.17
CA LEU A 43 -2.86 2.48 0.85
C LEU A 43 -3.41 2.77 2.26
N SER A 44 -2.73 3.63 3.02
CA SER A 44 -3.21 4.05 4.33
C SER A 44 -4.59 4.69 4.26
N GLU A 45 -4.84 5.55 3.28
CA GLU A 45 -6.12 6.21 3.10
C GLU A 45 -7.21 5.20 2.70
N HIS A 46 -6.90 4.30 1.77
CA HIS A 46 -7.81 3.24 1.36
C HIS A 46 -8.23 2.37 2.55
N VAL A 47 -7.27 1.99 3.40
CA VAL A 47 -7.52 1.20 4.60
C VAL A 47 -8.40 1.95 5.61
N LYS A 48 -8.17 3.26 5.80
CA LYS A 48 -9.03 4.11 6.68
C LYS A 48 -10.46 4.22 6.17
N VAL A 49 -10.63 4.52 4.88
CA VAL A 49 -11.94 4.74 4.26
C VAL A 49 -12.76 3.46 4.26
N ASN A 50 -12.15 2.33 3.89
CA ASN A 50 -12.84 1.04 3.79
C ASN A 50 -12.86 0.25 5.10
N LYS A 51 -12.16 0.73 6.14
CA LYS A 51 -11.99 0.06 7.44
C LYS A 51 -11.45 -1.38 7.29
N THR A 52 -10.56 -1.58 6.31
CA THR A 52 -10.02 -2.90 5.97
C THR A 52 -8.93 -3.30 6.96
N GLY A 53 -9.16 -4.36 7.74
CA GLY A 53 -8.14 -4.91 8.63
C GLY A 53 -7.72 -3.98 9.78
N ILE A 54 -8.52 -2.95 10.09
CA ILE A 54 -8.26 -2.08 11.24
C ILE A 54 -9.34 -2.31 12.30
N GLU A 55 -8.87 -2.51 13.53
CA GLU A 55 -9.71 -2.44 14.72
C GLU A 55 -9.52 -1.05 15.33
N ILE A 56 -10.42 -0.12 14.99
CA ILE A 56 -10.44 1.24 15.52
C ILE A 56 -11.63 1.38 16.46
N ASP A 57 -11.40 1.88 17.67
CA ASP A 57 -12.46 2.26 18.58
C ASP A 57 -13.39 3.31 17.94
N LYS A 58 -14.70 3.18 18.17
CA LYS A 58 -15.74 3.93 17.43
C LYS A 58 -15.61 5.46 17.47
N ASP A 59 -14.86 5.99 18.44
CA ASP A 59 -14.67 7.42 18.66
C ASP A 59 -13.21 7.89 18.45
N THR A 60 -12.39 7.11 17.76
CA THR A 60 -10.96 7.42 17.56
C THR A 60 -10.65 7.75 16.10
N VAL A 61 -9.94 8.85 15.87
CA VAL A 61 -9.47 9.28 14.55
C VAL A 61 -7.94 9.28 14.53
N TYR A 62 -7.36 8.56 13.57
CA TYR A 62 -5.92 8.54 13.32
C TYR A 62 -5.53 9.45 12.16
N THR A 63 -4.63 10.40 12.42
CA THR A 63 -4.18 11.35 11.39
C THR A 63 -2.90 10.91 10.66
N GLY A 64 -2.14 9.94 11.19
CA GLY A 64 -0.93 9.42 10.56
C GLY A 64 -1.19 8.32 9.52
N GLY A 65 -0.11 7.83 8.90
CA GLY A 65 -0.14 6.76 7.90
C GLY A 65 -0.22 5.36 8.50
N LEU A 66 0.14 4.35 7.71
CA LEU A 66 0.33 2.99 8.20
C LEU A 66 1.38 2.93 9.31
N SER A 67 1.27 1.93 10.17
CA SER A 67 2.32 1.58 11.13
C SER A 67 3.64 1.30 10.43
N GLN A 68 4.76 1.46 11.13
CA GLN A 68 6.08 1.12 10.57
C GLN A 68 6.18 -0.39 10.24
N THR A 69 5.52 -1.23 11.04
CA THR A 69 5.43 -2.67 10.83
C THR A 69 4.73 -2.98 9.52
N ASP A 70 3.54 -2.42 9.29
CA ASP A 70 2.78 -2.68 8.06
C ASP A 70 3.43 -2.04 6.84
N THR A 71 4.06 -0.87 7.01
CA THR A 71 4.89 -0.27 5.95
C THR A 71 6.02 -1.22 5.51
N SER A 72 6.63 -1.94 6.47
CA SER A 72 7.68 -2.90 6.17
C SER A 72 7.14 -4.16 5.49
N ARG A 73 5.98 -4.66 5.93
CA ARG A 73 5.29 -5.78 5.27
C ARG A 73 4.89 -5.45 3.83
N VAL A 74 4.39 -4.24 3.58
CA VAL A 74 4.08 -3.77 2.21
C VAL A 74 5.36 -3.69 1.38
N ARG A 75 6.48 -3.24 1.96
CA ARG A 75 7.78 -3.25 1.26
C ARG A 75 8.20 -4.65 0.84
N GLU A 76 8.04 -5.64 1.71
CA GLU A 76 8.33 -7.05 1.39
C GLU A 76 7.46 -7.55 0.24
N ILE A 77 6.16 -7.27 0.26
CA ILE A 77 5.24 -7.61 -0.84
C ILE A 77 5.68 -6.97 -2.16
N ILE A 78 6.03 -5.68 -2.16
CA ILE A 78 6.53 -4.98 -3.35
C ILE A 78 7.83 -5.63 -3.82
N TRP A 79 8.72 -6.02 -2.90
CA TRP A 79 9.96 -6.71 -3.25
C TRP A 79 9.70 -8.06 -3.89
N ASP A 80 8.76 -8.84 -3.37
CA ASP A 80 8.35 -10.12 -3.96
C ASP A 80 7.78 -9.92 -5.37
N PHE A 81 6.98 -8.87 -5.59
CA PHE A 81 6.52 -8.51 -6.93
C PHE A 81 7.64 -8.07 -7.88
N ILE A 82 8.72 -7.48 -7.37
CA ILE A 82 9.92 -7.18 -8.17
C ILE A 82 10.64 -8.48 -8.54
N VAL A 83 10.85 -9.38 -7.58
CA VAL A 83 11.49 -10.69 -7.81
C VAL A 83 10.72 -11.51 -8.84
N ASP A 84 9.38 -11.50 -8.76
CA ASP A 84 8.48 -12.17 -9.70
C ASP A 84 8.34 -11.45 -11.06
N ARG A 85 9.05 -10.32 -11.24
CA ARG A 85 9.05 -9.46 -12.43
C ARG A 85 7.68 -8.89 -12.79
N TYR A 86 6.81 -8.67 -11.80
CA TYR A 86 5.58 -7.89 -11.98
C TYR A 86 5.88 -6.39 -11.93
N ILE A 87 6.85 -5.99 -11.10
CA ILE A 87 7.30 -4.60 -10.94
C ILE A 87 8.78 -4.52 -11.33
N THR A 88 9.20 -3.39 -11.88
CA THR A 88 10.61 -3.06 -12.12
C THR A 88 10.98 -1.75 -11.43
N LEU A 89 12.27 -1.62 -11.11
CA LEU A 89 12.86 -0.36 -10.67
C LEU A 89 13.01 0.55 -11.88
N GLY A 90 12.54 1.80 -11.77
CA GLY A 90 12.49 2.77 -12.85
C GLY A 90 11.58 2.36 -14.03
N GLY A 91 11.57 3.17 -15.08
CA GLY A 91 10.82 2.91 -16.31
C GLY A 91 9.94 4.08 -16.76
N ASN A 92 9.45 4.02 -18.01
CA ASN A 92 8.62 5.06 -18.62
C ASN A 92 9.21 6.49 -18.58
N GLY A 93 10.53 6.61 -18.71
CA GLY A 93 11.21 7.91 -18.63
C GLY A 93 11.48 8.40 -17.20
N HIS A 94 11.19 7.57 -16.19
CA HIS A 94 11.49 7.83 -14.78
C HIS A 94 12.56 6.85 -14.28
N ASP A 95 13.83 7.17 -14.51
CA ASP A 95 14.97 6.35 -14.08
C ASP A 95 15.50 6.77 -12.70
N THR A 96 14.83 7.70 -12.03
CA THR A 96 15.20 8.17 -10.69
C THR A 96 14.69 7.22 -9.63
N TRP A 97 15.59 6.79 -8.75
CA TRP A 97 15.19 6.12 -7.51
C TRP A 97 14.38 7.08 -6.62
N PRO A 98 13.29 6.64 -5.96
CA PRO A 98 12.80 5.27 -5.80
C PRO A 98 11.58 4.95 -6.68
N THR A 99 11.55 5.40 -7.94
CA THR A 99 10.40 5.14 -8.82
C THR A 99 10.32 3.68 -9.24
N LEU A 100 9.10 3.15 -9.20
CA LEU A 100 8.73 1.77 -9.54
C LEU A 100 7.71 1.78 -10.69
N THR A 101 7.83 0.84 -11.61
CA THR A 101 6.93 0.73 -12.75
C THR A 101 6.37 -0.68 -12.87
N ILE A 102 5.07 -0.78 -13.17
CA ILE A 102 4.40 -2.04 -13.44
C ILE A 102 4.76 -2.52 -14.84
N THR A 103 5.29 -3.74 -14.93
CA THR A 103 5.63 -4.38 -16.21
C THR A 103 4.36 -4.87 -16.93
N GLU A 104 4.45 -5.23 -18.22
CA GLU A 104 3.33 -5.87 -18.93
C GLU A 104 2.85 -7.16 -18.26
N ARG A 105 3.77 -7.93 -17.68
CA ARG A 105 3.43 -9.13 -16.87
C ARG A 105 2.67 -8.73 -15.62
N GLY A 106 3.12 -7.68 -14.94
CA GLY A 106 2.43 -7.12 -13.76
C GLY A 106 1.03 -6.65 -14.10
N LYS A 107 0.84 -5.96 -15.23
CA LYS A 107 -0.48 -5.51 -15.69
C LYS A 107 -1.46 -6.67 -15.84
N ALA A 108 -1.01 -7.77 -16.46
CA ALA A 108 -1.82 -8.97 -16.60
C ALA A 108 -2.17 -9.62 -15.25
N TYR A 109 -1.22 -9.64 -14.30
CA TYR A 109 -1.43 -10.21 -12.97
C TYR A 109 -2.35 -9.36 -12.08
N PHE A 110 -2.17 -8.03 -12.06
CA PHE A 110 -2.96 -7.10 -11.26
C PHE A 110 -4.34 -6.80 -11.86
N GLY A 111 -4.63 -7.29 -13.08
CA GLY A 111 -5.89 -6.99 -13.77
C GLY A 111 -6.01 -5.51 -14.17
N PHE A 112 -4.89 -4.92 -14.61
CA PHE A 112 -4.80 -3.51 -15.01
C PHE A 112 -5.86 -3.19 -16.06
N ARG A 113 -6.71 -2.19 -15.78
CA ARG A 113 -7.81 -1.76 -16.66
C ARG A 113 -7.46 -0.46 -17.37
#